data_AF-A0A6V8CT57-F1
#
_entry.id   AF-A0A6V8CT57-F1
#
_cell.length_a   1.000
_cell.length_b   1.000
_cell.length_c   1.000
_cell.angle_alpha   90.00
_cell.angle_beta   90.00
_cell.angle_gamma   90.00
#
_symmetry.space_group_name_H-M   'P 1'
#
loop_
_entity.id
_entity.type
_entity.pdbx_description
1 polymer ?
#
loop_
_entity_poly.entity_id
_entity_poly.type
_entity_poly.pdbx_seq_one_letter_code
_entity_poly.pdbx_strand_id
1 'polypeptide(L)'
;MVTMFFLALSFAALTSMISTVELCVRNFVDHGVERSQAVGFTGGALFLFGIPSAALWILMDESTGVAFPQFLEVQDHIWGYGLMFSGLFIAFSIWKYGWNRYKVWQDENDIEGFDFRDYLDNGVSSFRDDFINTGDNDWWIGKWWDYIMYLGFPIMFTVLMGSYFIDVIFNVDDPWNPGNPKGISIVLLFWGFTAAVFILLNRWLVSRPLYRNVPEGAEVPIDTLPGGEDDMILQVGDIWTGGDLDGDGSGKDRVLVAELA
;
A
#
# COMPACT_ATOMS: atom_id res chain seq x y z
N MET A 1 -10.40 -34.79 -15.94
CA MET A 1 -10.52 -33.42 -16.47
C MET A 1 -10.84 -32.42 -15.36
N VAL A 2 -11.91 -32.64 -14.57
CA VAL A 2 -12.32 -31.75 -13.46
C VAL A 2 -11.25 -31.61 -12.36
N THR A 3 -10.56 -32.69 -11.97
CA THR A 3 -9.48 -32.63 -10.96
C THR A 3 -8.30 -31.75 -11.41
N MET A 4 -7.91 -31.81 -12.68
CA MET A 4 -6.83 -30.96 -13.21
C MET A 4 -7.22 -29.49 -13.25
N PHE A 5 -8.50 -29.20 -13.54
CA PHE A 5 -9.03 -27.84 -13.51
C PHE A 5 -8.96 -27.24 -12.09
N PHE A 6 -9.49 -27.94 -11.09
CA PHE A 6 -9.41 -27.45 -9.70
C PHE A 6 -7.99 -27.40 -9.16
N LEU A 7 -7.13 -28.35 -9.55
CA LEU A 7 -5.71 -28.31 -9.19
C LEU A 7 -5.02 -27.06 -9.77
N ALA A 8 -5.32 -26.70 -11.02
CA ALA A 8 -4.80 -25.48 -11.64
C ALA A 8 -5.30 -24.21 -10.91
N LEU A 9 -6.59 -24.15 -10.55
CA LEU A 9 -7.13 -23.05 -9.76
C LEU A 9 -6.48 -22.95 -8.38
N SER A 10 -6.24 -24.08 -7.71
CA SER A 10 -5.53 -24.10 -6.42
C SER A 10 -4.11 -23.58 -6.54
N PHE A 11 -3.36 -23.95 -7.58
CA PHE A 11 -2.01 -23.40 -7.79
C PHE A 11 -2.04 -21.90 -8.08
N ALA A 12 -2.98 -21.43 -8.90
CA ALA A 12 -3.15 -20.00 -9.16
C ALA A 12 -3.47 -19.21 -7.88
N ALA A 13 -4.34 -19.74 -7.02
CA ALA A 13 -4.67 -19.13 -5.74
C ALA A 13 -3.47 -19.12 -4.77
N LEU A 14 -2.72 -20.23 -4.68
CA LEU A 14 -1.54 -20.33 -3.80
C LEU A 14 -0.44 -19.35 -4.20
N THR A 15 -0.11 -19.24 -5.49
CA THR A 15 0.94 -18.32 -5.95
C THR A 15 0.56 -16.85 -5.73
N SER A 16 -0.70 -16.49 -5.95
CA SER A 16 -1.20 -15.14 -5.66
C SER A 16 -1.18 -14.83 -4.15
N MET A 17 -1.58 -15.79 -3.31
CA MET A 17 -1.59 -15.65 -1.85
C MET A 17 -0.18 -15.49 -1.26
N ILE A 18 0.82 -16.20 -1.79
CA ILE A 18 2.20 -16.07 -1.31
C ILE A 18 2.71 -14.63 -1.50
N SER A 19 2.42 -14.01 -2.65
CA SER A 19 2.80 -12.62 -2.93
C SER A 19 2.15 -11.63 -1.97
N THR A 20 0.84 -11.78 -1.71
CA THR A 20 0.11 -10.85 -0.82
C THR A 20 0.52 -11.02 0.65
N VAL A 21 0.82 -12.25 1.08
CA VAL A 21 1.34 -12.52 2.43
C VAL A 21 2.76 -11.95 2.58
N GLU A 22 3.64 -12.14 1.58
CA GLU A 22 5.01 -11.60 1.63
C GLU A 22 5.02 -10.07 1.74
N LEU A 23 4.10 -9.38 1.05
CA LEU A 23 3.97 -7.93 1.18
C LEU A 23 3.71 -7.49 2.63
N CYS A 24 2.84 -8.21 3.35
CA CYS A 24 2.54 -7.94 4.75
C CYS A 24 3.71 -8.31 5.67
N VAL A 25 4.31 -9.49 5.46
CA VAL A 25 5.47 -9.97 6.22
C VAL A 25 6.64 -9.01 6.07
N ARG A 26 6.89 -8.50 4.86
CA ARG A 26 7.98 -7.56 4.60
C ARG A 26 7.83 -6.28 5.41
N ASN A 27 6.61 -5.77 5.56
CA ASN A 27 6.35 -4.59 6.40
C ASN A 27 6.76 -4.80 7.87
N PHE A 28 6.51 -5.99 8.43
CA PHE A 28 6.94 -6.33 9.79
C PHE A 28 8.46 -6.54 9.89
N VAL A 29 9.05 -7.19 8.89
CA VAL A 29 10.51 -7.41 8.84
C VAL A 29 11.26 -6.09 8.71
N ASP A 30 10.74 -5.14 7.93
CA ASP A 30 11.32 -3.79 7.80
C ASP A 30 11.22 -3.00 9.13
N HIS A 31 10.39 -3.42 10.09
CA HIS A 31 10.38 -2.89 11.48
C HIS A 31 11.21 -3.74 12.47
N GLY A 32 12.03 -4.68 11.98
CA GLY A 32 12.93 -5.51 12.77
C GLY A 32 12.29 -6.75 13.42
N VAL A 33 11.08 -7.14 13.01
CA VAL A 33 10.49 -8.42 13.46
C VAL A 33 11.14 -9.59 12.71
N GLU A 34 11.49 -10.65 13.44
CA GLU A 34 12.02 -11.87 12.85
C GLU A 34 11.05 -12.46 11.81
N ARG A 35 11.56 -12.87 10.64
CA ARG A 35 10.74 -13.38 9.54
C ARG A 35 9.83 -14.54 9.94
N SER A 36 10.34 -15.49 10.72
CA SER A 36 9.57 -16.67 11.15
C SER A 36 8.32 -16.27 11.97
N GLN A 37 8.48 -15.29 12.85
CA GLN A 37 7.43 -14.73 13.68
C GLN A 37 6.45 -13.90 12.85
N ALA A 38 6.94 -13.08 11.92
CA ALA A 38 6.11 -12.27 11.03
C ALA A 38 5.21 -13.13 10.13
N VAL A 39 5.75 -14.23 9.58
CA VAL A 39 4.96 -15.20 8.78
C VAL A 39 3.91 -15.88 9.65
N GLY A 40 4.29 -16.37 10.84
CA GLY A 40 3.36 -17.03 11.76
C GLY A 40 2.22 -16.12 12.22
N PHE A 41 2.54 -14.88 12.57
CA PHE A 41 1.55 -13.86 12.96
C PHE A 41 0.61 -13.52 11.80
N THR A 42 1.16 -13.25 10.61
CA THR A 42 0.37 -12.91 9.42
C THR A 42 -0.57 -14.05 9.04
N GLY A 43 -0.07 -15.29 8.98
CA GLY A 43 -0.89 -16.47 8.67
C GLY A 43 -1.97 -16.73 9.72
N GLY A 44 -1.65 -16.58 11.01
CA GLY A 44 -2.61 -16.71 12.10
C GLY A 44 -3.71 -15.65 12.04
N ALA A 45 -3.35 -14.39 11.80
CA ALA A 45 -4.31 -13.30 11.63
C ALA A 45 -5.22 -13.55 10.42
N LEU A 46 -4.66 -13.94 9.28
CA LEU A 46 -5.40 -14.22 8.04
C LEU A 46 -6.41 -15.37 8.24
N PHE A 47 -6.01 -16.43 8.95
CA PHE A 47 -6.93 -17.51 9.32
C PHE A 47 -8.06 -17.03 10.23
N LEU A 48 -7.74 -16.30 11.31
CA LEU A 48 -8.73 -15.83 12.28
C LEU A 48 -9.73 -14.84 11.66
N PHE A 49 -9.25 -13.87 10.89
CA PHE A 49 -10.11 -12.92 10.16
C PHE A 49 -10.86 -13.56 8.99
N GLY A 50 -10.40 -14.71 8.50
CA GLY A 50 -11.10 -15.53 7.50
C GLY A 50 -12.26 -16.36 8.06
N ILE A 51 -12.31 -16.66 9.36
CA ILE A 51 -13.40 -17.46 9.95
C ILE A 51 -14.78 -16.78 9.75
N PRO A 52 -14.95 -15.47 10.04
CA PRO A 52 -16.20 -14.76 9.76
C PRO A 52 -16.72 -14.92 8.33
N SER A 53 -15.84 -14.96 7.32
CA SER A 53 -16.27 -15.05 5.92
C SER A 53 -16.86 -16.41 5.56
N ALA A 54 -16.47 -17.48 6.26
CA ALA A 54 -17.00 -18.82 6.05
C ALA A 54 -18.21 -19.15 6.94
N ALA A 55 -18.38 -18.46 8.07
CA ALA A 55 -19.33 -18.85 9.11
C ALA A 55 -20.46 -17.83 9.37
N LEU A 56 -20.28 -16.55 9.04
CA LEU A 56 -21.24 -15.48 9.33
C LEU A 56 -21.92 -14.99 8.05
N TRP A 57 -23.17 -14.53 8.22
CA TRP A 57 -23.96 -13.87 7.17
C TRP A 57 -23.97 -14.63 5.85
N ILE A 58 -24.44 -15.89 5.90
CA ILE A 58 -24.66 -16.72 4.71
C ILE A 58 -26.11 -16.52 4.27
N LEU A 59 -26.31 -16.09 3.03
CA LEU A 59 -27.63 -15.84 2.45
C LEU A 59 -27.93 -16.85 1.34
N MET A 60 -29.20 -17.05 1.05
CA MET A 60 -29.66 -17.86 -0.08
C MET A 60 -30.13 -16.92 -1.19
N ASP A 61 -29.60 -17.11 -2.39
CA ASP A 61 -30.13 -16.44 -3.57
C ASP A 61 -31.48 -17.08 -3.94
N GLU A 62 -32.56 -16.29 -3.92
CA GLU A 62 -33.92 -16.75 -4.21
C GLU A 62 -34.08 -17.23 -5.66
N SER A 63 -33.24 -16.75 -6.58
CA SER A 63 -33.33 -17.07 -8.01
C SER A 63 -32.65 -18.38 -8.38
N THR A 64 -31.52 -18.69 -7.72
CA THR A 64 -30.70 -19.88 -8.01
C THR A 64 -30.83 -20.97 -6.94
N GLY A 65 -31.34 -20.62 -5.75
CA GLY A 65 -31.39 -21.51 -4.58
C GLY A 65 -30.01 -21.85 -4.02
N VAL A 66 -28.96 -21.11 -4.40
CA VAL A 66 -27.58 -21.35 -3.96
C VAL A 66 -27.27 -20.46 -2.77
N ALA A 67 -26.73 -21.06 -1.71
CA ALA A 67 -26.23 -20.32 -0.56
C ALA A 67 -24.87 -19.67 -0.89
N PHE A 68 -24.70 -18.40 -0.54
CA PHE A 68 -23.47 -17.65 -0.76
C PHE A 68 -23.06 -16.86 0.49
N PRO A 69 -21.74 -16.67 0.71
CA PRO A 69 -21.22 -15.96 1.87
C PRO A 69 -21.34 -14.43 1.69
N GLN A 70 -22.45 -13.83 2.11
CA GLN A 70 -22.69 -12.38 1.98
C GLN A 70 -21.62 -11.55 2.69
N PHE A 71 -21.07 -12.02 3.82
CA PHE A 71 -19.96 -11.34 4.48
C PHE A 71 -18.73 -11.21 3.58
N LEU A 72 -18.36 -12.29 2.87
CA LEU A 72 -17.21 -12.29 1.98
C LEU A 72 -17.42 -11.32 0.81
N GLU A 73 -18.61 -11.35 0.21
CA GLU A 73 -18.98 -10.44 -0.89
C GLU A 73 -18.90 -8.97 -0.48
N VAL A 74 -19.37 -8.64 0.73
CA VAL A 74 -19.29 -7.26 1.25
C VAL A 74 -17.83 -6.86 1.48
N GLN A 75 -17.00 -7.74 2.05
CA GLN A 75 -15.58 -7.43 2.24
C GLN A 75 -14.86 -7.24 0.90
N ASP A 76 -15.08 -8.14 -0.07
CA ASP A 76 -14.48 -8.03 -1.40
C ASP A 76 -14.91 -6.73 -2.10
N HIS A 77 -16.19 -6.36 -1.99
CA HIS A 77 -16.71 -5.10 -2.53
C HIS A 77 -16.05 -3.88 -1.88
N ILE A 78 -16.01 -3.80 -0.54
CA ILE A 78 -15.44 -2.66 0.20
C ILE A 78 -13.95 -2.49 -0.12
N TRP A 79 -13.18 -3.58 -0.10
CA TRP A 79 -11.74 -3.54 -0.30
C TRP A 79 -11.35 -3.41 -1.77
N GLY A 80 -12.16 -3.93 -2.70
CA GLY A 80 -12.00 -3.75 -4.13
C GLY A 80 -11.94 -2.27 -4.53
N TYR A 81 -12.85 -1.44 -4.02
CA TYR A 81 -12.77 0.02 -4.22
C TYR A 81 -11.68 0.67 -3.36
N GLY A 82 -11.37 0.11 -2.20
CA GLY A 82 -10.24 0.56 -1.37
C GLY A 82 -8.89 0.49 -2.10
N LEU A 83 -8.69 -0.52 -2.95
CA LEU A 83 -7.49 -0.65 -3.79
C LEU A 83 -7.31 0.53 -4.74
N MET A 84 -8.39 1.15 -5.22
CA MET A 84 -8.31 2.33 -6.08
C MET A 84 -7.73 3.53 -5.33
N PHE A 85 -8.07 3.70 -4.05
CA PHE A 85 -7.47 4.73 -3.20
C PHE A 85 -6.00 4.46 -2.89
N SER A 86 -5.60 3.18 -2.73
CA SER A 86 -4.18 2.82 -2.63
C SER A 86 -3.40 3.28 -3.87
N GLY A 87 -3.94 3.02 -5.07
CA GLY A 87 -3.37 3.52 -6.32
C GLY A 87 -3.30 5.05 -6.38
N LEU A 88 -4.32 5.75 -5.88
CA LEU A 88 -4.32 7.21 -5.79
C LEU A 88 -3.22 7.72 -4.85
N PHE A 89 -2.97 7.07 -3.70
CA PHE A 89 -1.88 7.47 -2.80
C PHE A 89 -0.50 7.28 -3.42
N ILE A 90 -0.31 6.21 -4.20
CA ILE A 90 0.93 6.01 -4.96
C ILE A 90 1.08 7.12 -6.01
N ALA A 91 0.04 7.39 -6.80
CA ALA A 91 0.05 8.46 -7.80
C ALA A 91 0.31 9.84 -7.17
N PHE A 92 -0.33 10.12 -6.03
CA PHE A 92 -0.08 11.33 -5.25
C PHE A 92 1.37 11.44 -4.78
N SER A 93 1.98 10.33 -4.35
CA SER A 93 3.39 10.31 -3.94
C SER A 93 4.32 10.62 -5.12
N ILE A 94 4.01 10.12 -6.31
CA ILE A 94 4.72 10.43 -7.56
C ILE A 94 4.59 11.92 -7.90
N TRP A 95 3.37 12.48 -7.86
CA TRP A 95 3.14 13.90 -8.15
C TRP A 95 3.84 14.82 -7.14
N LYS A 96 3.79 14.45 -5.85
CA LYS A 96 4.48 15.17 -4.77
C LYS A 96 5.99 15.14 -4.97
N TYR A 97 6.54 13.99 -5.37
CA TYR A 97 7.97 13.86 -5.68
C TYR A 97 8.36 14.77 -6.85
N GLY A 98 7.64 14.70 -7.97
CA GLY A 98 7.89 15.54 -9.14
C GLY A 98 7.79 17.04 -8.83
N TRP A 99 6.82 17.43 -8.00
CA TRP A 99 6.72 18.81 -7.51
C TRP A 99 7.92 19.23 -6.65
N ASN A 100 8.39 18.35 -5.76
CA ASN A 100 9.54 18.66 -4.92
C ASN A 100 10.82 18.81 -5.76
N ARG A 101 11.03 17.91 -6.73
CA ARG A 101 12.19 17.98 -7.62
C ARG A 101 12.18 19.22 -8.50
N TYR A 102 11.00 19.60 -9.01
CA TYR A 102 10.84 20.85 -9.74
C TYR A 102 11.29 22.05 -8.92
N LYS A 103 10.85 22.18 -7.65
CA LYS A 103 11.28 23.29 -6.79
C LYS A 103 12.79 23.32 -6.57
N VAL A 104 13.41 22.17 -6.33
CA VAL A 104 14.89 22.09 -6.21
C VAL A 104 15.56 22.56 -7.50
N TRP A 105 15.05 22.15 -8.66
CA TRP A 105 15.56 22.61 -9.95
C TRP A 105 15.38 24.13 -10.15
N GLN A 106 14.26 24.70 -9.70
CA GLN A 106 14.05 26.16 -9.75
C GLN A 106 15.06 26.92 -8.89
N ASP A 107 15.30 26.43 -7.68
CA ASP A 107 16.27 27.01 -6.74
C ASP A 107 17.70 26.94 -7.31
N GLU A 108 18.05 25.83 -7.97
CA GLU A 108 19.36 25.64 -8.62
C GLU A 108 19.58 26.54 -9.86
N ASN A 109 18.50 26.94 -10.55
CA ASN A 109 18.56 27.73 -11.78
C ASN A 109 18.17 29.22 -11.57
N ASP A 110 17.92 29.64 -10.32
CA ASP A 110 17.53 31.01 -9.96
C ASP A 110 16.27 31.49 -10.73
N ILE A 111 15.31 30.57 -10.94
CA ILE A 111 14.06 30.83 -11.68
C ILE A 111 12.95 31.16 -10.67
N GLU A 112 12.45 32.39 -10.72
CA GLU A 112 11.29 32.80 -9.93
C GLU A 112 9.97 32.58 -10.68
N GLY A 113 8.94 32.11 -9.96
CA GLY A 113 7.58 31.92 -10.49
C GLY A 113 7.32 30.52 -11.02
N PHE A 114 6.11 30.24 -11.50
CA PHE A 114 5.73 28.92 -12.02
C PHE A 114 5.65 28.95 -13.55
N ASP A 115 6.39 28.07 -14.22
CA ASP A 115 6.18 27.76 -15.63
C ASP A 115 5.74 26.30 -15.77
N PHE A 116 4.59 26.11 -16.43
CA PHE A 116 4.02 24.81 -16.70
C PHE A 116 4.92 23.95 -17.61
N ARG A 117 5.62 24.55 -18.56
CA ARG A 117 6.54 23.83 -19.47
C ARG A 117 7.73 23.28 -18.69
N ASP A 118 8.31 24.11 -17.85
CA ASP A 118 9.46 23.71 -17.03
C ASP A 118 9.08 22.63 -16.02
N TYR A 119 7.86 22.70 -15.45
CA TYR A 119 7.34 21.63 -14.61
C TYR A 119 7.16 20.31 -15.36
N LEU A 120 6.66 20.36 -16.59
CA LEU A 120 6.46 19.17 -17.40
C LEU A 120 7.79 18.51 -17.81
N ASP A 121 8.82 19.31 -18.07
CA ASP A 121 10.12 18.80 -18.52
C ASP A 121 11.07 18.42 -17.37
N ASN A 122 11.00 19.09 -16.21
CA ASN A 122 11.97 18.90 -15.12
C ASN A 122 11.37 18.36 -13.81
N GLY A 123 10.03 18.36 -13.66
CA GLY A 123 9.36 17.82 -12.46
C GLY A 123 8.62 16.52 -12.75
N VAL A 124 7.79 16.53 -13.79
CA VAL A 124 6.92 15.40 -14.13
C VAL A 124 7.73 14.16 -14.52
N SER A 125 8.86 14.34 -15.21
CA SER A 125 9.74 13.23 -15.64
C SER A 125 10.66 12.70 -14.54
N SER A 126 10.90 13.46 -13.46
CA SER A 126 11.95 13.11 -12.48
C SER A 126 11.72 11.75 -11.85
N PHE A 127 10.47 11.44 -11.46
CA PHE A 127 10.18 10.14 -10.86
C PHE A 127 10.52 8.97 -11.80
N ARG A 128 10.22 9.14 -13.09
CA ARG A 128 10.55 8.13 -14.10
C ARG A 128 12.06 8.00 -14.25
N ASP A 129 12.77 9.11 -14.34
CA ASP A 129 14.20 9.11 -14.61
C ASP A 129 15.02 8.62 -13.39
N ASP A 130 14.56 8.91 -12.16
CA ASP A 130 15.25 8.56 -10.92
C ASP A 130 14.92 7.13 -10.42
N PHE A 131 13.67 6.67 -10.55
CA PHE A 131 13.23 5.38 -9.97
C PHE A 131 12.85 4.31 -10.99
N ILE A 132 12.45 4.69 -12.20
CA ILE A 132 11.99 3.72 -13.19
C ILE A 132 13.12 3.40 -14.15
N ASN A 133 13.76 4.41 -14.73
CA ASN A 133 14.79 4.30 -15.75
C ASN A 133 16.20 4.19 -15.12
N THR A 134 16.40 3.13 -14.34
CA THR A 134 17.68 2.84 -13.69
C THR A 134 18.69 2.17 -14.64
N GLY A 135 19.98 2.21 -14.28
CA GLY A 135 21.08 1.76 -15.14
C GLY A 135 21.03 0.30 -15.60
N ASP A 136 20.29 -0.56 -14.89
CA ASP A 136 20.15 -1.99 -15.19
C ASP A 136 18.97 -2.33 -16.11
N ASN A 137 18.33 -1.34 -16.73
CA ASN A 137 17.12 -1.55 -17.52
C ASN A 137 17.39 -1.95 -18.98
N ASP A 138 16.80 -3.07 -19.40
CA ASP A 138 16.76 -3.49 -20.81
C ASP A 138 15.90 -2.55 -21.69
N TRP A 139 14.88 -1.90 -21.12
CA TRP A 139 13.96 -1.03 -21.84
C TRP A 139 13.71 0.29 -21.12
N TRP A 140 13.86 1.40 -21.86
CA TRP A 140 13.68 2.75 -21.35
C TRP A 140 12.25 3.23 -21.58
N ILE A 141 11.61 3.68 -20.50
CA ILE A 141 10.28 4.25 -20.55
C ILE A 141 10.38 5.71 -20.99
N GLY A 142 9.56 6.10 -21.96
CA GLY A 142 9.54 7.47 -22.51
C GLY A 142 8.49 8.38 -21.86
N LYS A 143 8.37 9.61 -22.38
CA LYS A 143 7.42 10.64 -21.92
C LYS A 143 5.94 10.23 -21.97
N TRP A 144 5.59 9.16 -22.69
CA TRP A 144 4.22 8.64 -22.71
C TRP A 144 3.73 8.20 -21.33
N TRP A 145 4.63 7.67 -20.48
CA TRP A 145 4.30 7.26 -19.12
C TRP A 145 3.93 8.47 -18.25
N ASP A 146 4.64 9.58 -18.42
CA ASP A 146 4.37 10.85 -17.73
C ASP A 146 2.95 11.34 -18.04
N TYR A 147 2.53 11.30 -19.32
CA TYR A 147 1.16 11.64 -19.71
C TYR A 147 0.13 10.70 -19.09
N ILE A 148 0.43 9.40 -18.99
CA ILE A 148 -0.48 8.46 -18.31
C ILE A 148 -0.58 8.82 -16.84
N MET A 149 0.52 9.12 -16.15
CA MET A 149 0.48 9.36 -14.70
C MET A 149 -0.12 10.70 -14.32
N TYR A 150 0.11 11.76 -15.10
CA TYR A 150 -0.34 13.12 -14.75
C TYR A 150 -1.65 13.54 -15.42
N LEU A 151 -2.06 12.86 -16.50
CA LEU A 151 -3.32 13.14 -17.20
C LEU A 151 -4.23 11.91 -17.26
N GLY A 152 -3.70 10.77 -17.72
CA GLY A 152 -4.49 9.54 -17.89
C GLY A 152 -5.08 9.02 -16.57
N PHE A 153 -4.27 8.93 -15.52
CA PHE A 153 -4.65 8.39 -14.22
C PHE A 153 -5.70 9.27 -13.53
N PRO A 154 -5.54 10.61 -13.38
CA PRO A 154 -6.59 11.45 -12.81
C PRO A 154 -7.93 11.34 -13.55
N ILE A 155 -7.91 11.32 -14.89
CA ILE A 155 -9.13 11.19 -15.70
C ILE A 155 -9.77 9.83 -15.46
N MET A 156 -9.01 8.74 -15.59
CA MET A 156 -9.50 7.39 -15.41
C MET A 156 -10.03 7.16 -13.99
N PHE A 157 -9.32 7.62 -12.97
CA PHE A 157 -9.76 7.56 -11.59
C PHE A 157 -11.07 8.34 -11.39
N THR A 158 -11.16 9.56 -11.92
CA THR A 158 -12.37 10.39 -11.81
C THR A 158 -13.56 9.75 -12.50
N VAL A 159 -13.37 9.20 -13.71
CA VAL A 159 -14.43 8.52 -14.46
C VAL A 159 -14.88 7.26 -13.74
N LEU A 160 -13.95 6.40 -13.27
CA LEU A 160 -14.29 5.15 -12.59
C LEU A 160 -14.92 5.38 -11.21
N MET A 161 -14.32 6.24 -10.37
CA MET A 161 -14.87 6.55 -9.06
C MET A 161 -16.18 7.33 -9.17
N GLY A 162 -16.24 8.30 -10.08
CA GLY A 162 -17.43 9.08 -10.34
C GLY A 162 -18.58 8.21 -10.83
N SER A 163 -18.34 7.34 -11.81
CA SER A 163 -19.38 6.43 -12.33
C SER A 163 -19.84 5.44 -11.27
N TYR A 164 -18.94 4.91 -10.44
CA TYR A 164 -19.31 4.04 -9.31
C TYR A 164 -20.24 4.74 -8.32
N PHE A 165 -19.87 5.93 -7.82
CA PHE A 165 -20.71 6.62 -6.84
C PHE A 165 -22.05 7.06 -7.44
N ILE A 166 -22.06 7.46 -8.71
CA ILE A 166 -23.30 7.77 -9.45
C ILE A 166 -24.18 6.51 -9.51
N ASP A 167 -23.63 5.37 -9.93
CA ASP A 167 -24.36 4.11 -10.03
C ASP A 167 -24.96 3.70 -8.67
N VAL A 168 -24.19 3.77 -7.60
CA VAL A 168 -24.67 3.45 -6.25
C VAL A 168 -25.78 4.40 -5.79
N ILE A 169 -25.69 5.69 -6.08
CA ILE A 169 -26.71 6.67 -5.63
C ILE A 169 -28.03 6.50 -6.39
N PHE A 170 -27.98 6.16 -7.68
CA PHE A 170 -29.17 6.13 -8.53
C PHE A 170 -29.80 4.74 -8.69
N ASN A 171 -29.01 3.66 -8.59
CA ASN A 171 -29.46 2.32 -8.92
C ASN A 171 -29.52 1.35 -7.73
N VAL A 172 -28.97 1.71 -6.57
CA VAL A 172 -29.09 0.90 -5.34
C VAL A 172 -30.27 1.38 -4.50
N ASP A 173 -31.15 0.47 -4.13
CA ASP A 173 -32.26 0.75 -3.22
C ASP A 173 -31.73 1.06 -1.82
N ASP A 174 -32.18 2.17 -1.21
CA ASP A 174 -31.78 2.59 0.14
C ASP A 174 -30.24 2.56 0.37
N PRO A 175 -29.46 3.35 -0.40
CA PRO A 175 -27.99 3.26 -0.39
C PRO A 175 -27.38 3.79 0.91
N TRP A 176 -28.14 4.57 1.68
CA TRP A 176 -27.70 5.20 2.92
C TRP A 176 -27.91 4.32 4.16
N ASN A 177 -28.55 3.17 4.01
CA ASN A 177 -28.74 2.24 5.10
C ASN A 177 -27.47 1.41 5.34
N PRO A 178 -26.90 1.42 6.56
CA PRO A 178 -25.68 0.67 6.86
C PRO A 178 -25.88 -0.86 6.83
N GLY A 179 -27.13 -1.34 6.88
CA GLY A 179 -27.47 -2.75 6.72
C GLY A 179 -27.56 -3.20 5.26
N ASN A 180 -27.50 -2.28 4.30
CA ASN A 180 -27.52 -2.62 2.89
C ASN A 180 -26.10 -3.07 2.44
N PRO A 181 -25.91 -4.35 2.05
CA PRO A 181 -24.59 -4.86 1.64
C PRO A 181 -24.03 -4.17 0.39
N LYS A 182 -24.88 -3.51 -0.41
CA LYS A 182 -24.50 -2.79 -1.63
C LYS A 182 -24.56 -1.27 -1.45
N GLY A 183 -24.88 -0.80 -0.26
CA GLY A 183 -25.03 0.63 0.03
C GLY A 183 -23.68 1.35 0.15
N ILE A 184 -23.68 2.67 -0.02
CA ILE A 184 -22.48 3.50 0.15
C ILE A 184 -22.08 3.61 1.64
N SER A 185 -23.05 3.52 2.55
CA SER A 185 -22.80 3.79 3.97
C SER A 185 -21.91 2.74 4.63
N ILE A 186 -22.08 1.46 4.28
CA ILE A 186 -21.21 0.40 4.79
C ILE A 186 -19.76 0.60 4.32
N VAL A 187 -19.56 0.98 3.05
CA VAL A 187 -18.24 1.27 2.48
C VAL A 187 -17.57 2.42 3.23
N LEU A 188 -18.28 3.55 3.40
CA LEU A 188 -17.75 4.73 4.10
C LEU A 188 -17.44 4.45 5.57
N LEU A 189 -18.23 3.62 6.25
CA LEU A 189 -17.97 3.25 7.65
C LEU A 189 -16.69 2.42 7.78
N PHE A 190 -16.50 1.42 6.93
CA PHE A 190 -15.28 0.59 6.95
C PHE A 190 -14.04 1.40 6.60
N TRP A 191 -14.12 2.26 5.58
CA TRP A 191 -13.01 3.15 5.22
C TRP A 191 -12.74 4.19 6.29
N GLY A 192 -13.77 4.79 6.89
CA GLY A 192 -13.64 5.74 7.98
C GLY A 192 -12.99 5.11 9.21
N PHE A 193 -13.41 3.90 9.58
CA PHE A 193 -12.78 3.12 10.65
C PHE A 193 -11.31 2.84 10.33
N THR A 194 -11.02 2.38 9.12
CA THR A 194 -9.65 2.06 8.68
C THR A 194 -8.75 3.30 8.67
N ALA A 195 -9.23 4.41 8.12
CA ALA A 195 -8.52 5.69 8.13
C ALA A 195 -8.27 6.18 9.55
N ALA A 196 -9.23 6.04 10.47
CA ALA A 196 -9.04 6.37 11.87
C ALA A 196 -7.94 5.50 12.51
N VAL A 197 -7.96 4.18 12.27
CA VAL A 197 -6.91 3.26 12.73
C VAL A 197 -5.54 3.67 12.17
N PHE A 198 -5.45 3.95 10.87
CA PHE A 198 -4.21 4.43 10.26
C PHE A 198 -3.71 5.72 10.88
N ILE A 199 -4.57 6.74 11.07
CA ILE A 199 -4.16 8.02 11.66
C ILE A 199 -3.68 7.84 13.11
N LEU A 200 -4.37 6.99 13.88
CA LEU A 200 -3.99 6.69 15.26
C LEU A 200 -2.67 5.93 15.34
N LEU A 201 -2.48 4.91 14.49
CA LEU A 201 -1.26 4.13 14.44
C LEU A 201 -0.09 4.88 13.76
N ASN A 202 -0.35 5.86 12.90
CA ASN A 202 0.69 6.58 12.17
C ASN A 202 1.68 7.25 13.13
N ARG A 203 1.21 7.84 14.23
CA ARG A 203 2.09 8.44 15.24
C ARG A 203 3.01 7.41 15.90
N TRP A 204 2.52 6.18 16.07
CA TRP A 204 3.26 5.09 16.68
C TRP A 204 4.18 4.37 15.68
N LEU A 205 3.84 4.35 14.39
CA LEU A 205 4.66 3.77 13.33
C LEU A 205 5.84 4.70 12.97
N VAL A 206 5.60 6.01 12.85
CA VAL A 206 6.64 6.99 12.50
C VAL A 206 7.70 7.14 13.60
N SER A 207 7.37 6.79 14.85
CA SER A 207 8.34 6.81 15.95
C SER A 207 9.25 5.59 16.00
N ARG A 208 9.15 4.66 15.04
CA ARG A 208 9.93 3.42 15.02
C ARG A 208 10.94 3.42 13.87
N PRO A 209 12.15 2.88 14.09
CA PRO A 209 13.15 2.78 13.05
C PRO A 209 12.74 1.77 11.97
N LEU A 210 13.22 2.03 10.76
CA LEU A 210 13.09 1.14 9.60
C LEU A 210 14.44 0.50 9.32
N TYR A 211 14.47 -0.83 9.26
CA TYR A 211 15.67 -1.61 9.00
C TYR A 211 15.73 -2.03 7.53
N ARG A 212 16.80 -1.62 6.85
CA ARG A 212 17.06 -1.98 5.46
C ARG A 212 18.00 -3.18 5.40
N ASN A 213 17.58 -4.20 4.66
CA ASN A 213 18.42 -5.36 4.40
C ASN A 213 19.44 -5.01 3.30
N VAL A 214 20.68 -4.73 3.70
CA VAL A 214 21.81 -4.55 2.80
C VAL A 214 22.50 -5.92 2.63
N PRO A 215 22.58 -6.47 1.41
CA PRO A 215 23.19 -7.79 1.18
C PRO A 215 24.62 -7.87 1.74
N GLU A 216 24.97 -9.00 2.35
CA GLU A 216 26.34 -9.23 2.82
C GLU A 216 27.36 -9.08 1.69
N GLY A 217 28.32 -8.16 1.86
CA GLY A 217 29.35 -7.86 0.86
C GLY A 217 28.98 -6.77 -0.15
N ALA A 218 27.82 -6.10 -0.01
CA ALA A 218 27.54 -4.89 -0.77
C ALA A 218 28.47 -3.75 -0.32
N GLU A 219 29.26 -3.18 -1.23
CA GLU A 219 30.15 -2.04 -0.97
C GLU A 219 29.41 -0.69 -0.93
N VAL A 220 28.08 -0.72 -0.94
CA VAL A 220 27.22 0.47 -1.02
C VAL A 220 26.77 0.83 0.40
N PRO A 221 27.28 1.94 0.97
CA PRO A 221 26.87 2.36 2.30
C PRO A 221 25.41 2.84 2.30
N ILE A 222 24.71 2.61 3.42
CA ILE A 222 23.25 2.81 3.54
C ILE A 222 22.81 4.25 3.31
N ASP A 223 23.69 5.21 3.57
CA ASP A 223 23.52 6.65 3.34
C ASP A 223 23.27 7.00 1.86
N THR A 224 23.76 6.17 0.94
CA THR A 224 23.53 6.34 -0.50
C THR A 224 22.18 5.80 -0.96
N LEU A 225 21.43 5.10 -0.10
CA LEU A 225 20.08 4.62 -0.41
C LEU A 225 19.06 5.76 -0.24
N PRO A 226 17.92 5.73 -0.95
CA PRO A 226 16.85 6.70 -0.75
C PRO A 226 16.39 6.75 0.71
N GLY A 227 16.57 7.91 1.35
CA GLY A 227 16.26 8.11 2.77
C GLY A 227 17.39 7.70 3.73
N GLY A 228 18.56 7.29 3.25
CA GLY A 228 19.70 6.90 4.09
C GLY A 228 20.29 8.02 4.95
N GLU A 229 19.92 9.29 4.69
CA GLU A 229 20.24 10.43 5.54
C GLU A 229 19.33 10.54 6.78
N ASP A 230 18.23 9.77 6.85
CA ASP A 230 17.32 9.75 8.00
C ASP A 230 17.89 8.86 9.10
N ASP A 231 18.10 9.44 10.29
CA ASP A 231 18.60 8.72 11.47
C ASP A 231 17.76 7.48 11.79
N MET A 232 16.46 7.49 11.49
CA MET A 232 15.52 6.38 11.71
C MET A 232 15.70 5.22 10.72
N ILE A 233 16.54 5.35 9.68
CA ILE A 233 16.82 4.31 8.71
C ILE A 233 18.15 3.62 9.06
N LEU A 234 18.04 2.37 9.50
CA LEU A 234 19.16 1.57 9.99
C LEU A 234 19.46 0.37 9.09
N GLN A 235 20.69 -0.15 9.13
CA GLN A 235 21.00 -1.42 8.49
C GLN A 235 20.50 -2.58 9.38
N VAL A 236 20.04 -3.68 8.78
CA VAL A 236 19.77 -4.92 9.52
C VAL A 236 21.05 -5.33 10.27
N GLY A 237 20.96 -5.48 11.59
CA GLY A 237 22.07 -5.71 12.50
C GLY A 237 22.47 -4.49 13.35
N ASP A 238 22.08 -3.28 12.95
CA ASP A 238 22.34 -2.07 13.73
C ASP A 238 21.41 -1.97 14.95
N ILE A 239 21.90 -1.34 16.01
CA ILE A 239 21.14 -1.07 17.22
C ILE A 239 20.58 0.34 17.15
N TRP A 240 19.27 0.48 17.28
CA TRP A 240 18.65 1.78 17.51
C TRP A 240 19.09 2.35 18.87
N THR A 241 19.76 3.49 18.84
CA THR A 241 20.27 4.19 20.05
C THR A 241 19.56 5.52 20.32
N GLY A 242 18.62 5.93 19.45
CA GLY A 242 17.88 7.18 19.54
C GLY A 242 16.68 7.15 20.49
N GLY A 243 16.92 7.24 21.80
CA GLY A 243 15.89 7.62 22.79
C GLY A 243 14.70 6.67 23.01
N ASP A 244 13.89 7.02 24.01
CA ASP A 244 12.79 6.20 24.56
C ASP A 244 11.69 5.98 23.52
N LEU A 245 11.61 4.75 22.97
CA LEU A 245 10.62 4.36 21.96
C LEU A 245 9.18 4.35 22.49
N ASP A 246 9.03 4.17 23.80
CA ASP A 246 7.78 4.21 24.52
C ASP A 246 7.99 5.26 25.62
N GLY A 247 7.49 6.50 25.48
CA GLY A 247 7.69 7.57 26.45
C GLY A 247 7.04 7.31 27.83
N ASP A 248 7.47 6.27 28.53
CA ASP A 248 7.04 5.87 29.85
C ASP A 248 8.18 5.81 30.86
N GLY A 249 9.41 6.21 30.48
CA GLY A 249 10.53 6.34 31.42
C GLY A 249 10.78 5.06 32.22
N SER A 250 10.30 3.90 31.78
CA SER A 250 10.38 2.65 32.51
C SER A 250 11.63 1.84 32.18
N GLY A 251 12.69 2.45 31.64
CA GLY A 251 14.04 1.89 31.61
C GLY A 251 14.15 0.47 31.05
N LYS A 252 13.19 0.06 30.21
CA LYS A 252 13.27 -1.16 29.42
C LYS A 252 13.60 -0.72 28.02
N ASP A 253 14.88 -0.43 27.81
CA ASP A 253 15.47 -0.31 26.49
C ASP A 253 15.15 -1.61 25.73
N ARG A 254 14.05 -1.61 24.98
CA ARG A 254 13.78 -2.65 24.00
C ARG A 254 14.70 -2.37 22.83
N VAL A 255 15.92 -2.89 22.95
CA VAL A 255 16.89 -2.95 21.87
C VAL A 255 16.23 -3.72 20.73
N LEU A 256 15.75 -3.00 19.72
CA LEU A 256 15.34 -3.61 18.46
C LEU A 256 16.63 -3.87 17.67
N VAL A 257 16.99 -5.15 17.56
CA VAL A 257 18.00 -5.62 16.61
C VAL A 257 17.23 -6.39 15.55
N ALA A 258 17.24 -5.89 14.33
CA ALA A 258 16.83 -6.72 13.20
C ALA A 258 17.98 -7.71 12.96
N GLU A 259 17.82 -8.97 13.33
CA GLU A 259 18.82 -10.00 13.01
C GLU A 259 18.72 -10.36 11.51
N LEU A 260 19.88 -10.51 10.86
CA LEU A 260 19.98 -11.12 9.53
C LEU A 260 19.49 -12.58 9.65
N ALA A 261 18.44 -12.90 8.90
CA ALA A 261 17.97 -14.28 8.72
C ALA A 261 18.67 -14.95 7.53
#